data_AF-A0A931QRJ7-F1
#
_entry.id   AF-A0A931QRJ7-F1
#
_cell.length_a   1.000
_cell.length_b   1.000
_cell.length_c   1.000
_cell.angle_alpha   90.00
_cell.angle_beta   90.00
_cell.angle_gamma   90.00
#
_symmetry.space_group_name_H-M   'P 1'
#
loop_
_entity.id
_entity.type
_entity.pdbx_description
1 polymer ?
#
loop_
_entity_poly.entity_id
_entity_poly.type
_entity_poly.pdbx_seq_one_letter_code
_entity_poly.pdbx_strand_id
1 'polypeptide(L)'
;MKKIFAILFLLCTQLFAQGELKLLTTIHGEKEGDEFSDVDAIGDINGDGFDDFIVGKKNRGSYLKLYFGASPFDTLNCIKFLEGTRKIVYASGCGKGDLNGDGYNDFVINTLYDVNDYRVEIYYGGKDKKIYDNPDLIITNNGWYYSFGARSINGDLNNDGYDDLVITAPNDDFDARGRVYIYLGGKEMDDICDVFLEGKEEFDMFGASAEIIGDVNADGYDELLVGAPQDLKDKGGKAYLFFGGDSIGFNQSIELIGDTT
;
A
#
# COMPACT_ATOMS: atom_id res chain seq x y z
N MET A 1 -64.65 38.88 13.66
CA MET A 1 -63.30 38.88 13.05
C MET A 1 -62.59 37.60 13.46
N LYS A 2 -62.52 36.59 12.59
CA LYS A 2 -61.73 35.36 12.81
C LYS A 2 -60.38 35.55 12.13
N LYS A 3 -59.28 35.48 12.89
CA LYS A 3 -57.92 35.55 12.37
C LYS A 3 -57.56 34.21 11.72
N ILE A 4 -57.16 34.23 10.46
CA ILE A 4 -56.60 33.07 9.76
C ILE A 4 -55.09 33.11 9.98
N PHE A 5 -54.54 32.06 10.58
CA PHE A 5 -53.10 31.82 10.65
C PHE A 5 -52.66 31.13 9.35
N ALA A 6 -51.78 31.78 8.60
CA ALA A 6 -51.08 31.14 7.49
C ALA A 6 -49.80 30.50 8.04
N ILE A 7 -49.71 29.17 7.96
CA ILE A 7 -48.50 28.41 8.27
C ILE A 7 -47.73 28.28 6.95
N LEU A 8 -46.56 28.92 6.87
CA LEU A 8 -45.64 28.82 5.74
C LEU A 8 -44.81 27.54 5.93
N PHE A 9 -45.08 26.51 5.14
CA PHE A 9 -44.18 25.36 5.04
C PHE A 9 -42.98 25.74 4.17
N LEU A 10 -41.81 25.98 4.78
CA LEU A 10 -40.54 25.85 4.06
C LEU A 10 -40.30 24.35 3.85
N LEU A 11 -40.61 23.86 2.65
CA LEU A 11 -40.10 22.58 2.20
C LEU A 11 -38.62 22.76 1.90
N CYS A 12 -37.78 22.34 2.84
CA CYS A 12 -36.37 22.08 2.64
C CYS A 12 -36.26 21.06 1.50
N THR A 13 -35.82 21.48 0.31
CA THR A 13 -35.39 20.53 -0.72
C THR A 13 -34.16 19.83 -0.17
N GLN A 14 -34.30 18.55 0.17
CA GLN A 14 -33.15 17.69 0.43
C GLN A 14 -32.28 17.70 -0.83
N LEU A 15 -31.06 18.24 -0.73
CA LEU A 15 -30.01 17.95 -1.71
C LEU A 15 -29.67 16.47 -1.53
N PHE A 16 -30.23 15.61 -2.37
CA PHE A 16 -29.68 14.28 -2.55
C PHE A 16 -28.46 14.41 -3.46
N ALA A 17 -27.33 13.84 -3.05
CA ALA A 17 -26.16 13.70 -3.89
C ALA A 17 -26.56 12.93 -5.16
N GLN A 18 -26.56 13.62 -6.30
CA GLN A 18 -27.02 13.12 -7.59
C GLN A 18 -25.82 12.69 -8.44
N GLY A 19 -25.00 11.79 -7.89
CA GLY A 19 -23.94 11.12 -8.64
C GLY A 19 -24.34 9.69 -8.90
N GLU A 20 -24.60 9.32 -10.15
CA GLU A 20 -24.70 7.91 -10.54
C GLU A 20 -23.29 7.31 -10.55
N LEU A 21 -23.07 6.24 -9.80
CA LEU A 21 -21.87 5.41 -9.96
C LEU A 21 -21.90 4.83 -11.38
N LYS A 22 -21.01 5.32 -12.24
CA LYS A 22 -20.94 4.92 -13.64
C LYS A 22 -19.78 3.97 -13.86
N LEU A 23 -20.07 2.78 -14.40
CA LEU A 23 -19.03 1.93 -14.97
C LEU A 23 -18.36 2.67 -16.14
N LEU A 24 -17.10 3.05 -15.97
CA LEU A 24 -16.34 3.72 -17.03
C LEU A 24 -15.90 2.72 -18.11
N THR A 25 -15.41 1.56 -17.70
CA THR A 25 -14.93 0.50 -18.61
C THR A 25 -14.81 -0.85 -17.89
N THR A 26 -14.55 -1.92 -18.65
CA THR A 26 -14.19 -3.25 -18.16
C THR A 26 -12.91 -3.70 -18.81
N ILE A 27 -11.94 -4.15 -18.01
CA ILE A 27 -10.69 -4.75 -18.49
C ILE A 27 -10.83 -6.27 -18.38
N HIS A 28 -10.51 -6.98 -19.46
CA HIS A 28 -10.60 -8.44 -19.53
C HIS A 28 -9.22 -9.08 -19.60
N GLY A 29 -9.09 -10.29 -19.05
CA GLY A 29 -7.92 -11.14 -19.25
C GLY A 29 -7.70 -11.46 -20.74
N GLU A 30 -6.45 -11.74 -21.12
CA GLU A 30 -6.07 -12.02 -22.51
C GLU A 30 -6.31 -13.47 -22.91
N LYS A 31 -6.34 -14.38 -21.92
CA LYS A 31 -6.44 -15.83 -22.14
C LYS A 31 -7.53 -16.44 -21.25
N GLU A 32 -8.05 -17.58 -21.70
CA GLU A 32 -8.93 -18.41 -20.88
C GLU A 32 -8.20 -18.86 -19.61
N GLY A 33 -8.80 -18.64 -18.44
CA GLY A 33 -8.16 -18.89 -17.13
C GLY A 33 -7.26 -17.76 -16.61
N ASP A 34 -7.30 -16.58 -17.25
CA ASP A 34 -6.77 -15.36 -16.62
C ASP A 34 -7.65 -14.96 -15.42
N GLU A 35 -6.98 -14.71 -14.30
CA GLU A 35 -7.59 -14.46 -13.00
C GLU A 35 -7.03 -13.15 -12.46
N PHE A 36 -7.59 -12.02 -12.89
CA PHE A 36 -7.28 -10.74 -12.23
C PHE A 36 -7.64 -10.87 -10.76
N SER A 37 -6.61 -10.81 -9.93
CA SER A 37 -6.66 -11.07 -8.49
C SER A 37 -5.95 -9.98 -7.70
N ASP A 38 -5.39 -9.00 -8.40
CA ASP A 38 -4.59 -7.94 -7.85
C ASP A 38 -4.90 -6.64 -8.60
N VAL A 39 -5.23 -5.58 -7.85
CA VAL A 39 -5.54 -4.26 -8.38
C VAL A 39 -4.99 -3.23 -7.42
N ASP A 40 -4.37 -2.19 -7.95
CA ASP A 40 -3.77 -1.14 -7.13
C ASP A 40 -3.77 0.20 -7.84
N ALA A 41 -4.02 1.27 -7.09
CA ALA A 41 -3.88 2.64 -7.58
C ALA A 41 -2.47 3.12 -7.27
N ILE A 42 -1.79 3.73 -8.25
CA ILE A 42 -0.39 4.13 -8.09
C ILE A 42 -0.16 5.65 -8.19
N GLY A 43 -1.24 6.42 -8.38
CA GLY A 43 -1.14 7.87 -8.55
C GLY A 43 -0.66 8.24 -9.95
N ASP A 44 -0.37 9.53 -10.18
CA ASP A 44 0.07 10.06 -11.46
C ASP A 44 1.59 9.87 -11.62
N ILE A 45 1.99 8.69 -12.10
CA ILE A 45 3.40 8.31 -12.18
C ILE A 45 4.09 8.95 -13.39
N ASN A 46 3.33 9.45 -14.36
CA ASN A 46 3.87 10.07 -15.58
C ASN A 46 3.70 11.61 -15.60
N GLY A 47 3.01 12.18 -14.62
CA GLY A 47 2.76 13.61 -14.46
C GLY A 47 1.87 14.22 -15.54
N ASP A 48 0.94 13.46 -16.11
CA ASP A 48 0.00 13.94 -17.12
C ASP A 48 -1.30 14.52 -16.53
N GLY A 49 -1.44 14.46 -15.20
CA GLY A 49 -2.57 14.96 -14.43
C GLY A 49 -3.68 13.93 -14.20
N PHE A 50 -3.49 12.67 -14.58
CA PHE A 50 -4.43 11.58 -14.35
C PHE A 50 -3.78 10.48 -13.50
N ASP A 51 -4.48 10.04 -12.44
CA ASP A 51 -4.02 8.90 -11.64
C ASP A 51 -3.96 7.62 -12.50
N ASP A 52 -2.88 6.88 -12.36
CA ASP A 52 -2.57 5.62 -13.02
C ASP A 52 -2.86 4.43 -12.08
N PHE A 53 -2.92 3.22 -12.65
CA PHE A 53 -3.21 2.02 -11.86
C PHE A 53 -2.63 0.74 -12.47
N ILE A 54 -2.49 -0.28 -11.63
CA ILE A 54 -2.02 -1.61 -12.01
C ILE A 54 -3.14 -2.64 -11.81
N VAL A 55 -3.23 -3.59 -12.74
CA VAL A 55 -4.08 -4.78 -12.65
C VAL A 55 -3.25 -6.01 -12.95
N GLY A 56 -3.39 -7.06 -12.15
CA GLY A 56 -2.57 -8.24 -12.29
C GLY A 56 -3.22 -9.54 -11.85
N LYS A 57 -2.48 -10.61 -12.14
CA LYS A 57 -2.75 -11.95 -11.64
C LYS A 57 -1.65 -12.31 -10.64
N LYS A 58 -2.03 -12.56 -9.40
CA LYS A 58 -1.16 -13.20 -8.40
C LYS A 58 -1.13 -14.71 -8.67
N ASN A 59 -0.03 -15.39 -8.32
CA ASN A 59 0.23 -16.85 -8.45
C ASN A 59 0.94 -17.33 -9.74
N ARG A 60 0.84 -18.62 -10.09
CA ARG A 60 1.65 -19.26 -11.13
C ARG A 60 1.44 -18.60 -12.50
N GLY A 61 2.52 -18.07 -13.07
CA GLY A 61 2.44 -17.28 -14.30
C GLY A 61 1.89 -15.88 -14.05
N SER A 62 2.15 -15.31 -12.87
CA SER A 62 1.74 -13.95 -12.51
C SER A 62 2.25 -12.93 -13.50
N TYR A 63 1.48 -11.88 -13.66
CA TYR A 63 1.84 -10.72 -14.45
C TYR A 63 1.12 -9.49 -13.89
N LEU A 64 1.68 -8.32 -14.19
CA LEU A 64 1.06 -7.03 -13.91
C LEU A 64 0.88 -6.25 -15.22
N LYS A 65 -0.14 -5.41 -15.27
CA LYS A 65 -0.41 -4.50 -16.36
C LYS A 65 -0.62 -3.12 -15.79
N LEU A 66 0.20 -2.18 -16.23
CA LEU A 66 0.07 -0.76 -15.94
C LEU A 66 -0.87 -0.12 -16.96
N TYR A 67 -1.77 0.70 -16.48
CA TYR A 67 -2.66 1.53 -17.27
C TYR A 67 -2.44 2.98 -16.91
N PHE A 68 -2.15 3.80 -17.92
CA PHE A 68 -2.10 5.25 -17.74
C PHE A 68 -3.50 5.84 -17.75
N GLY A 69 -3.80 6.70 -16.78
CA GLY A 69 -5.00 7.50 -16.72
C GLY A 69 -5.11 8.43 -17.93
N ALA A 70 -6.34 8.72 -18.36
CA ALA A 70 -6.60 9.68 -19.43
C ALA A 70 -8.08 10.07 -19.49
N SER A 71 -8.39 11.16 -20.19
CA SER A 71 -9.75 11.53 -20.58
C SER A 71 -9.86 11.81 -22.09
N PRO A 72 -10.52 10.94 -22.88
CA PRO A 72 -11.16 9.69 -22.47
C PRO A 72 -10.13 8.61 -22.10
N PHE A 73 -10.49 7.73 -21.17
CA PHE A 73 -9.64 6.61 -20.77
C PHE A 73 -9.52 5.58 -21.91
N ASP A 74 -8.30 5.07 -22.14
CA ASP A 74 -8.02 4.08 -23.18
C ASP A 74 -7.54 2.76 -22.57
N THR A 75 -8.38 1.73 -22.66
CA THR A 75 -8.07 0.38 -22.17
C THR A 75 -7.06 -0.39 -23.01
N LEU A 76 -6.71 0.09 -24.21
CA LEU A 76 -5.83 -0.62 -25.14
C LEU A 76 -4.35 -0.24 -24.96
N ASN A 77 -4.08 0.92 -24.36
CA ASN A 77 -2.73 1.43 -24.12
C ASN A 77 -2.26 1.05 -22.71
N CYS A 78 -2.01 -0.25 -22.50
CA CYS A 78 -1.40 -0.76 -21.27
C CYS A 78 0.04 -1.21 -21.52
N ILE A 79 0.89 -1.07 -20.50
CA ILE A 79 2.22 -1.67 -20.51
C ILE A 79 2.15 -2.95 -19.68
N LYS A 80 2.56 -4.07 -20.30
CA LYS A 80 2.60 -5.36 -19.64
C LYS A 80 3.95 -5.56 -18.95
N PHE A 81 3.89 -5.72 -17.64
CA PHE A 81 5.03 -5.92 -16.76
C PHE A 81 5.18 -7.37 -16.33
N LEU A 82 6.37 -7.90 -16.57
CA LEU A 82 6.91 -9.12 -15.95
C LEU A 82 6.08 -10.39 -16.19
N GLU A 83 6.34 -11.09 -17.30
CA GLU A 83 5.83 -12.44 -17.54
C GLU A 83 6.88 -13.48 -17.12
N GLY A 84 6.61 -14.24 -16.05
CA GLY A 84 7.55 -15.24 -15.53
C GLY A 84 6.85 -16.51 -15.08
N THR A 85 7.31 -17.67 -15.57
CA THR A 85 6.68 -18.98 -15.29
C THR A 85 6.93 -19.53 -13.87
N ARG A 86 7.83 -18.88 -13.11
CA ARG A 86 8.21 -19.25 -11.72
C ARG A 86 8.21 -18.07 -10.73
N LYS A 87 7.87 -16.88 -11.19
CA LYS A 87 7.80 -15.69 -10.34
C LYS A 87 6.37 -15.55 -9.84
N ILE A 88 6.20 -15.07 -8.60
CA ILE A 88 4.94 -14.49 -8.14
C ILE A 88 5.19 -12.99 -8.01
N VAL A 89 4.46 -12.19 -8.76
CA VAL A 89 4.43 -10.73 -8.66
C VAL A 89 3.06 -10.27 -8.18
N TYR A 90 3.03 -9.24 -7.35
CA TYR A 90 1.83 -8.49 -7.02
C TYR A 90 2.21 -7.07 -6.62
N ALA A 91 1.36 -6.12 -6.96
CA ALA A 91 1.43 -4.76 -6.45
C ALA A 91 1.01 -4.77 -4.98
N SER A 92 1.59 -3.89 -4.17
CA SER A 92 1.05 -3.60 -2.84
C SER A 92 1.07 -2.10 -2.65
N GLY A 93 -0.13 -1.59 -2.35
CA GLY A 93 -0.53 -0.20 -2.22
C GLY A 93 0.54 0.77 -1.75
N CYS A 94 1.34 1.26 -2.69
CA CYS A 94 2.19 2.42 -2.50
C CYS A 94 1.60 3.66 -3.21
N GLY A 95 0.27 3.71 -3.31
CA GLY A 95 -0.44 4.67 -4.15
C GLY A 95 -0.37 6.10 -3.63
N LYS A 96 0.17 6.99 -4.47
CA LYS A 96 0.32 8.46 -4.30
C LYS A 96 1.53 8.96 -3.54
N GLY A 97 2.49 8.11 -3.21
CA GLY A 97 3.72 8.59 -2.59
C GLY A 97 4.81 8.94 -3.58
N ASP A 98 5.72 9.79 -3.11
CA ASP A 98 6.91 10.26 -3.81
C ASP A 98 8.11 9.97 -2.90
N LEU A 99 8.70 8.79 -3.08
CA LEU A 99 9.76 8.27 -2.22
C LEU A 99 11.06 9.03 -2.43
N ASN A 100 11.27 9.60 -3.63
CA ASN A 100 12.51 10.29 -3.99
C ASN A 100 12.39 11.82 -4.04
N GLY A 101 11.18 12.35 -3.86
CA GLY A 101 10.84 13.78 -3.83
C GLY A 101 10.99 14.48 -5.18
N ASP A 102 10.79 13.77 -6.30
CA ASP A 102 10.90 14.34 -7.64
C ASP A 102 9.59 14.94 -8.18
N GLY A 103 8.51 14.83 -7.40
CA GLY A 103 7.19 15.37 -7.68
C GLY A 103 6.31 14.48 -8.53
N TYR A 104 6.75 13.25 -8.84
CA TYR A 104 5.94 12.22 -9.48
C TYR A 104 5.60 11.14 -8.47
N ASN A 105 4.49 10.43 -8.70
CA ASN A 105 4.20 9.28 -7.88
C ASN A 105 5.11 8.10 -8.25
N ASP A 106 5.49 7.36 -7.22
CA ASP A 106 6.29 6.16 -7.30
C ASP A 106 5.43 4.93 -7.01
N PHE A 107 5.92 3.75 -7.40
CA PHE A 107 5.22 2.51 -7.06
C PHE A 107 6.18 1.36 -6.78
N VAL A 108 5.63 0.34 -6.12
CA VAL A 108 6.37 -0.81 -5.63
C VAL A 108 5.73 -2.10 -6.11
N ILE A 109 6.59 -3.01 -6.58
CA ILE A 109 6.20 -4.37 -6.93
C ILE A 109 6.87 -5.34 -5.96
N ASN A 110 6.07 -6.21 -5.36
CA ASN A 110 6.56 -7.30 -4.54
C ASN A 110 6.74 -8.52 -5.43
N THR A 111 7.96 -9.05 -5.46
CA THR A 111 8.33 -10.19 -6.30
C THR A 111 8.93 -11.32 -5.46
N LEU A 112 8.36 -12.51 -5.61
CA LEU A 112 8.94 -13.76 -5.14
C LEU A 112 9.53 -14.53 -6.32
N TYR A 113 10.86 -14.58 -6.41
CA TYR A 113 11.59 -15.24 -7.49
C TYR A 113 11.73 -16.76 -7.26
N ASP A 114 12.00 -17.18 -6.03
CA ASP A 114 12.14 -18.55 -5.57
C ASP A 114 11.82 -18.63 -4.06
N VAL A 115 11.77 -19.82 -3.45
CA VAL A 115 11.28 -20.08 -2.09
C VAL A 115 11.85 -19.20 -0.96
N ASN A 116 12.95 -18.46 -1.18
CA ASN A 116 13.50 -17.49 -0.25
C ASN A 116 14.05 -16.21 -0.93
N ASP A 117 13.74 -15.96 -2.20
CA ASP A 117 14.19 -14.77 -2.94
C ASP A 117 13.03 -13.80 -3.08
N TYR A 118 12.68 -13.17 -1.95
CA TYR A 118 11.71 -12.08 -1.87
C TYR A 118 12.41 -10.77 -2.19
N ARG A 119 11.78 -9.96 -3.05
CA ARG A 119 12.28 -8.65 -3.46
C ARG A 119 11.15 -7.65 -3.43
N VAL A 120 11.51 -6.44 -3.02
CA VAL A 120 10.67 -5.27 -3.15
C VAL A 120 11.35 -4.37 -4.18
N GLU A 121 10.71 -4.26 -5.35
CA GLU A 121 11.21 -3.57 -6.53
C GLU A 121 10.51 -2.20 -6.61
N ILE A 122 11.28 -1.13 -6.46
CA ILE A 122 10.78 0.26 -6.47
C ILE A 122 11.00 0.86 -7.84
N TYR A 123 9.98 1.57 -8.34
CA TYR A 123 9.97 2.24 -9.62
C TYR A 123 9.59 3.70 -9.41
N TYR A 124 10.55 4.60 -9.68
CA TYR A 124 10.29 6.02 -9.57
C TYR A 124 9.55 6.55 -10.80
N GLY A 125 8.58 7.43 -10.58
CA GLY A 125 7.83 8.12 -11.61
C GLY A 125 8.69 8.97 -12.55
N GLY A 126 8.04 9.58 -13.54
CA GLY A 126 8.68 10.58 -14.40
C GLY A 126 8.16 10.61 -15.84
N LYS A 127 7.90 11.83 -16.32
CA LYS A 127 7.28 12.14 -17.63
C LYS A 127 7.89 11.47 -18.87
N ASP A 128 9.21 11.36 -18.94
CA ASP A 128 9.92 10.81 -20.09
C ASP A 128 10.63 9.48 -19.76
N LYS A 129 10.35 8.93 -18.58
CA LYS A 129 11.00 7.72 -18.12
C LYS A 129 10.26 6.52 -18.68
N LYS A 130 11.02 5.56 -19.20
CA LYS A 130 10.50 4.20 -19.33
C LYS A 130 10.52 3.60 -17.93
N ILE A 131 9.52 3.96 -17.11
CA ILE A 131 9.33 3.52 -15.70
C ILE A 131 9.17 1.99 -15.58
N TYR A 132 9.44 1.28 -16.66
CA TYR A 132 9.08 -0.08 -16.95
C TYR A 132 10.22 -1.08 -16.86
N ASP A 133 11.39 -0.64 -17.35
CA ASP A 133 12.28 -1.57 -18.03
C ASP A 133 13.12 -2.30 -16.99
N ASN A 134 13.46 -1.61 -15.90
CA ASN A 134 14.10 -2.13 -14.70
C ASN A 134 13.64 -1.31 -13.49
N PRO A 135 13.58 -1.90 -12.29
CA PRO A 135 13.41 -1.14 -11.05
C PRO A 135 14.59 -0.21 -10.80
N ASP A 136 14.33 0.92 -10.16
CA ASP A 136 15.33 1.92 -9.78
C ASP A 136 16.10 1.50 -8.53
N LEU A 137 15.39 0.88 -7.59
CA LEU A 137 15.92 0.34 -6.35
C LEU A 137 15.31 -1.04 -6.11
N ILE A 138 16.13 -1.99 -5.65
CA ILE A 138 15.66 -3.33 -5.28
C ILE A 138 16.12 -3.58 -3.85
N ILE A 139 15.15 -3.70 -2.95
CA ILE A 139 15.39 -4.13 -1.58
C ILE A 139 15.32 -5.65 -1.59
N THR A 140 16.43 -6.29 -1.20
CA THR A 140 16.58 -7.74 -1.21
C THR A 140 16.95 -8.27 0.16
N ASN A 141 16.71 -9.57 0.33
CA ASN A 141 17.00 -10.27 1.56
C ASN A 141 18.35 -11.03 1.50
N ASN A 142 19.20 -10.86 2.53
CA ASN A 142 20.41 -11.67 2.79
C ASN A 142 20.41 -12.47 4.13
N GLY A 143 19.26 -12.66 4.78
CA GLY A 143 19.03 -13.38 6.04
C GLY A 143 17.64 -14.09 6.14
N TRP A 144 17.11 -14.27 7.37
CA TRP A 144 15.74 -14.79 7.56
C TRP A 144 14.75 -13.65 7.34
N TYR A 145 13.94 -13.72 6.26
CA TYR A 145 12.80 -12.84 5.96
C TYR A 145 11.69 -13.61 5.23
N TYR A 146 11.02 -14.51 5.93
CA TYR A 146 9.89 -15.24 5.37
C TYR A 146 8.71 -14.30 5.09
N SER A 147 8.16 -14.38 3.88
CA SER A 147 7.06 -13.51 3.43
C SER A 147 7.39 -12.01 3.44
N PHE A 148 8.66 -11.63 3.22
CA PHE A 148 9.03 -10.23 2.99
C PHE A 148 8.31 -9.66 1.77
N GLY A 149 7.85 -8.42 1.86
CA GLY A 149 6.99 -7.84 0.83
C GLY A 149 5.58 -8.43 0.85
N ALA A 150 5.12 -9.01 1.97
CA ALA A 150 3.73 -9.45 2.11
C ALA A 150 2.77 -8.28 1.86
N ARG A 151 3.15 -7.10 2.37
CA ARG A 151 2.64 -5.78 1.98
C ARG A 151 3.79 -4.80 1.90
N SER A 152 3.62 -3.82 1.02
CA SER A 152 4.36 -2.57 0.95
C SER A 152 3.35 -1.43 0.99
N ILE A 153 3.63 -0.40 1.79
CA ILE A 153 2.79 0.79 1.98
C ILE A 153 3.70 2.01 2.15
N ASN A 154 3.21 3.20 1.83
CA ASN A 154 3.97 4.45 1.91
C ASN A 154 3.20 5.62 2.53
N GLY A 155 3.97 6.62 2.97
CA GLY A 155 3.52 7.86 3.62
C GLY A 155 4.66 8.48 4.43
N ASP A 156 4.52 9.74 4.85
CA ASP A 156 5.61 10.52 5.47
C ASP A 156 5.58 10.38 7.00
N LEU A 157 6.26 9.34 7.52
CA LEU A 157 6.27 9.02 8.95
C LEU A 157 7.22 9.91 9.74
N ASN A 158 8.21 10.52 9.09
CA ASN A 158 9.22 11.37 9.73
C ASN A 158 9.04 12.89 9.42
N ASN A 159 8.01 13.23 8.64
CA ASN A 159 7.65 14.58 8.20
C ASN A 159 8.82 15.36 7.56
N ASP A 160 9.62 14.69 6.73
CA ASP A 160 10.73 15.31 6.01
C ASP A 160 10.34 15.75 4.57
N GLY A 161 9.11 15.48 4.16
CA GLY A 161 8.57 15.81 2.85
C GLY A 161 8.86 14.78 1.77
N TYR A 162 9.42 13.62 2.14
CA TYR A 162 9.55 12.44 1.30
C TYR A 162 8.66 11.34 1.88
N ASP A 163 7.94 10.61 1.04
CA ASP A 163 7.20 9.47 1.53
C ASP A 163 8.18 8.35 1.93
N ASP A 164 7.92 7.72 3.08
CA ASP A 164 8.66 6.56 3.55
C ASP A 164 8.05 5.26 3.02
N LEU A 165 8.83 4.18 3.00
CA LEU A 165 8.39 2.85 2.59
C LEU A 165 8.37 1.88 3.77
N VAL A 166 7.20 1.32 4.06
CA VAL A 166 7.02 0.26 5.05
C VAL A 166 6.79 -1.07 4.35
N ILE A 167 7.60 -2.08 4.68
CA ILE A 167 7.54 -3.43 4.13
C ILE A 167 7.24 -4.41 5.26
N THR A 168 6.22 -5.25 5.10
CA THR A 168 5.87 -6.27 6.10
C THR A 168 6.38 -7.67 5.75
N ALA A 169 6.73 -8.41 6.80
CA ALA A 169 7.19 -9.80 6.74
C ALA A 169 6.56 -10.60 7.90
N PRO A 170 5.27 -10.97 7.81
CA PRO A 170 4.53 -11.54 8.93
C PRO A 170 5.01 -12.90 9.40
N ASN A 171 5.74 -13.66 8.58
CA ASN A 171 6.27 -14.96 8.97
C ASN A 171 7.75 -14.90 9.32
N ASP A 172 8.31 -13.69 9.40
CA ASP A 172 9.72 -13.52 9.69
C ASP A 172 10.08 -14.01 11.11
N ASP A 173 11.31 -14.48 11.24
CA ASP A 173 11.86 -15.29 12.33
C ASP A 173 11.38 -16.76 12.36
N PHE A 174 12.11 -17.63 13.06
CA PHE A 174 11.84 -19.08 13.12
C PHE A 174 10.53 -19.40 13.84
N ASP A 175 10.13 -18.57 14.80
CA ASP A 175 8.90 -18.70 15.57
C ASP A 175 7.75 -17.85 15.01
N ALA A 176 7.91 -17.28 13.81
CA ALA A 176 6.91 -16.48 13.12
C ALA A 176 6.33 -15.32 13.97
N ARG A 177 7.18 -14.66 14.77
CA ARG A 177 6.84 -13.37 15.41
C ARG A 177 6.36 -12.34 14.40
N GLY A 178 6.95 -12.35 13.21
CA GLY A 178 6.70 -11.37 12.17
C GLY A 178 7.44 -10.05 12.42
N ARG A 179 7.73 -9.35 11.32
CA ARG A 179 8.46 -8.07 11.33
C ARG A 179 7.86 -7.06 10.37
N VAL A 180 8.11 -5.80 10.67
CA VAL A 180 7.86 -4.65 9.79
C VAL A 180 9.15 -3.87 9.65
N TYR A 181 9.49 -3.51 8.43
CA TYR A 181 10.70 -2.79 8.06
C TYR A 181 10.31 -1.43 7.49
N ILE A 182 10.98 -0.37 7.91
CA ILE A 182 10.75 1.00 7.47
C ILE A 182 12.05 1.50 6.84
N TYR A 183 11.92 1.99 5.61
CA TYR A 183 12.97 2.61 4.81
C TYR A 183 12.54 4.04 4.61
N LEU A 184 13.31 4.99 5.11
CA LEU A 184 12.97 6.39 5.00
C LEU A 184 13.14 6.86 3.56
N GLY A 185 12.20 7.68 3.11
CA GLY A 185 12.27 8.32 1.81
C GLY A 185 13.46 9.28 1.72
N GLY A 186 13.71 9.74 0.51
CA GLY A 186 14.73 10.75 0.27
C GLY A 186 15.29 10.73 -1.14
N LYS A 187 15.89 11.85 -1.52
CA LYS A 187 16.58 11.99 -2.81
C LYS A 187 17.62 10.89 -3.08
N GLU A 188 18.23 10.36 -2.02
CA GLU A 188 19.20 9.27 -2.08
C GLU A 188 18.72 8.05 -1.27
N MET A 189 17.41 7.75 -1.30
CA MET A 189 16.84 6.53 -0.71
C MET A 189 17.66 5.30 -1.16
N ASP A 190 18.02 4.45 -0.19
CA ASP A 190 18.82 3.26 -0.41
C ASP A 190 18.13 1.99 0.12
N ASP A 191 18.82 0.85 0.04
CA ASP A 191 18.30 -0.46 0.47
C ASP A 191 18.64 -0.81 1.93
N ILE A 192 19.05 0.18 2.74
CA ILE A 192 19.38 0.00 4.14
C ILE A 192 18.14 0.31 4.98
N CYS A 193 17.69 -0.67 5.76
CA CYS A 193 16.56 -0.48 6.67
C CYS A 193 16.92 0.50 7.80
N ASP A 194 16.11 1.54 7.98
CA ASP A 194 16.27 2.54 9.05
C ASP A 194 15.65 2.09 10.36
N VAL A 195 14.46 1.51 10.32
CA VAL A 195 13.74 1.02 11.50
C VAL A 195 13.16 -0.36 11.21
N PHE A 196 13.40 -1.32 12.10
CA PHE A 196 12.66 -2.59 12.08
C PHE A 196 11.93 -2.80 13.40
N LEU A 197 10.70 -3.28 13.29
CA LEU A 197 9.79 -3.59 14.38
C LEU A 197 9.54 -5.09 14.39
N GLU A 198 9.71 -5.73 15.55
CA GLU A 198 9.54 -7.17 15.71
C GLU A 198 8.34 -7.49 16.62
N GLY A 199 7.52 -8.47 16.20
CA GLY A 199 6.44 -8.99 17.03
C GLY A 199 6.93 -9.46 18.40
N LYS A 200 6.14 -9.19 19.44
CA LYS A 200 6.57 -9.45 20.83
C LYS A 200 6.47 -10.93 21.22
N GLU A 201 5.56 -11.67 20.60
CA GLU A 201 5.20 -13.04 20.99
C GLU A 201 5.43 -14.02 19.83
N GLU A 202 5.73 -15.28 20.16
CA GLU A 202 5.83 -16.34 19.15
C GLU A 202 4.51 -16.47 18.38
N PHE A 203 4.62 -16.58 17.06
CA PHE A 203 3.50 -16.69 16.14
C PHE A 203 2.53 -15.49 16.14
N ASP A 204 2.97 -14.29 16.58
CA ASP A 204 2.13 -13.07 16.56
C ASP A 204 1.67 -12.71 15.13
N MET A 205 2.46 -13.14 14.14
CA MET A 205 2.35 -12.75 12.73
C MET A 205 2.30 -11.22 12.56
N PHE A 206 3.08 -10.50 13.36
CA PHE A 206 3.16 -9.05 13.34
C PHE A 206 3.51 -8.55 11.92
N GLY A 207 2.69 -7.65 11.38
CA GLY A 207 2.80 -7.20 9.98
C GLY A 207 1.91 -7.95 9.00
N ALA A 208 1.00 -8.83 9.47
CA ALA A 208 0.05 -9.52 8.58
C ALA A 208 -0.91 -8.56 7.86
N SER A 209 -1.15 -7.41 8.48
CA SER A 209 -1.79 -6.24 7.89
C SER A 209 -1.05 -4.99 8.35
N ALA A 210 -0.90 -4.01 7.49
CA ALA A 210 -0.39 -2.70 7.87
C ALA A 210 -0.97 -1.61 6.95
N GLU A 211 -1.08 -0.40 7.47
CA GLU A 211 -1.52 0.80 6.77
C GLU A 211 -0.91 2.06 7.41
N ILE A 212 -0.51 3.04 6.59
CA ILE A 212 -0.22 4.40 7.07
C ILE A 212 -1.53 5.18 7.01
N ILE A 213 -1.96 5.72 8.15
CA ILE A 213 -3.34 6.21 8.33
C ILE A 213 -3.46 7.74 8.35
N GLY A 214 -2.38 8.43 7.96
CA GLY A 214 -2.22 9.88 8.08
C GLY A 214 -1.98 10.32 9.52
N ASP A 215 -1.74 11.62 9.73
CA ASP A 215 -1.65 12.26 11.05
C ASP A 215 -3.00 12.30 11.79
N VAL A 216 -3.27 11.27 12.60
CA VAL A 216 -4.49 11.11 13.39
C VAL A 216 -4.44 11.84 14.73
N ASN A 217 -3.26 12.26 15.17
CA ASN A 217 -3.07 12.90 16.48
C ASN A 217 -2.83 14.43 16.40
N ALA A 218 -2.62 14.95 15.19
CA ALA A 218 -2.30 16.34 14.85
C ALA A 218 -0.92 16.82 15.36
N ASP A 219 0.08 15.95 15.41
CA ASP A 219 1.48 16.32 15.74
C ASP A 219 2.34 16.61 14.51
N GLY A 220 1.78 16.41 13.31
CA GLY A 220 2.42 16.65 12.03
C GLY A 220 3.13 15.45 11.44
N TYR A 221 3.05 14.25 12.03
CA TYR A 221 3.64 13.03 11.49
C TYR A 221 2.54 12.02 11.14
N ASP A 222 2.66 11.33 10.01
CA ASP A 222 1.74 10.24 9.71
C ASP A 222 1.95 9.06 10.68
N GLU A 223 0.88 8.34 11.02
CA GLU A 223 0.98 7.14 11.85
C GLU A 223 0.87 5.82 11.09
N LEU A 224 1.55 4.81 11.66
CA LEU A 224 1.57 3.45 11.15
C LEU A 224 0.70 2.53 12.01
N LEU A 225 -0.32 1.91 11.41
CA LEU A 225 -1.14 0.89 12.04
C LEU A 225 -0.69 -0.50 11.58
N VAL A 226 -0.36 -1.40 12.52
CA VAL A 226 0.11 -2.76 12.23
C VAL A 226 -0.73 -3.80 12.96
N GLY A 227 -1.20 -4.82 12.25
CA GLY A 227 -1.92 -5.96 12.81
C GLY A 227 -1.02 -7.15 13.12
N ALA A 228 -1.34 -7.83 14.21
CA ALA A 228 -0.76 -9.10 14.65
C ALA A 228 -1.92 -10.05 15.04
N PRO A 229 -2.45 -10.83 14.07
CA PRO A 229 -3.74 -11.49 14.21
C PRO A 229 -3.73 -12.73 15.11
N GLN A 230 -2.56 -13.25 15.48
CA GLN A 230 -2.43 -14.48 16.24
C GLN A 230 -1.78 -14.19 17.61
N ASP A 231 -2.23 -14.85 18.67
CA ASP A 231 -1.50 -14.92 19.94
C ASP A 231 -1.79 -16.32 20.53
N LEU A 232 -0.81 -17.22 20.50
CA LEU A 232 -1.00 -18.62 20.92
C LEU A 232 -1.33 -18.78 22.42
N LYS A 233 -1.21 -17.72 23.23
CA LYS A 233 -1.48 -17.76 24.68
C LYS A 233 -2.94 -17.37 25.03
N ASP A 234 -3.91 -17.77 24.20
CA ASP A 234 -5.35 -17.56 24.38
C ASP A 234 -5.78 -16.07 24.45
N LYS A 235 -5.02 -15.18 23.81
CA LYS A 235 -5.42 -13.77 23.66
C LYS A 235 -5.95 -13.55 22.25
N GLY A 236 -6.95 -12.67 22.12
CA GLY A 236 -7.33 -12.18 20.79
C GLY A 236 -6.13 -11.52 20.11
N GLY A 237 -6.14 -11.45 18.78
CA GLY A 237 -5.14 -10.71 18.03
C GLY A 237 -5.04 -9.25 18.47
N LYS A 238 -3.94 -8.60 18.11
CA LYS A 238 -3.64 -7.21 18.44
C LYS A 238 -3.53 -6.37 17.17
N ALA A 239 -3.75 -5.07 17.34
CA ALA A 239 -3.25 -4.07 16.44
C ALA A 239 -2.40 -3.07 17.23
N TYR A 240 -1.42 -2.46 16.58
CA TYR A 240 -0.51 -1.51 17.17
C TYR A 240 -0.56 -0.24 16.33
N LEU A 241 -0.89 0.89 16.96
CA LEU A 241 -0.74 2.21 16.36
C LEU A 241 0.61 2.76 16.79
N PHE A 242 1.55 2.90 15.87
CA PHE A 242 2.85 3.52 16.09
C PHE A 242 2.77 4.98 15.69
N PHE A 243 3.23 5.86 16.58
CA PHE A 243 3.36 7.27 16.26
C PHE A 243 4.57 7.49 15.35
N GLY A 244 4.39 8.31 14.32
CA GLY A 244 5.48 8.86 13.51
C GLY A 244 6.37 9.79 14.33
N GLY A 245 7.46 10.24 13.71
CA GLY A 245 8.44 11.15 14.30
C GLY A 245 9.89 10.67 14.18
N ASP A 246 10.81 11.41 14.81
CA ASP A 246 12.26 11.12 14.82
C ASP A 246 12.60 9.70 15.32
N SER A 247 11.68 9.04 16.02
CA SER A 247 11.84 7.67 16.48
C SER A 247 10.51 6.92 16.44
N ILE A 248 10.47 5.81 15.71
CA ILE A 248 9.31 4.93 15.62
C ILE A 248 9.60 3.65 16.37
N GLY A 249 8.69 3.22 17.26
CA GLY A 249 8.87 1.97 18.00
C GLY A 249 7.84 1.74 19.10
N PHE A 250 7.91 0.57 19.76
CA PHE A 250 6.89 0.17 20.74
C PHE A 250 6.74 1.11 21.95
N ASN A 251 7.78 1.88 22.28
CA ASN A 251 7.69 2.89 23.35
C ASN A 251 6.84 4.11 22.93
N GLN A 252 6.62 4.29 21.63
CA GLN A 252 5.77 5.31 21.00
C GLN A 252 4.62 4.61 20.26
N SER A 253 3.91 3.73 20.96
CA SER A 253 2.79 3.00 20.37
C SER A 253 1.63 2.82 21.34
N ILE A 254 0.43 2.68 20.77
CA ILE A 254 -0.76 2.22 21.46
C ILE A 254 -1.03 0.78 21.02
N GLU A 255 -1.16 -0.12 21.99
CA GLU A 255 -1.61 -1.50 21.77
C GLU A 255 -3.14 -1.55 21.85
N LEU A 256 -3.76 -1.98 20.76
CA LEU A 256 -5.20 -2.22 20.62
C LEU A 256 -5.43 -3.72 20.70
N ILE A 257 -6.08 -4.18 21.77
CA ILE A 257 -6.34 -5.60 22.00
C ILE A 257 -7.77 -5.90 21.53
N GLY A 258 -7.94 -6.95 20.74
CA GLY A 258 -9.26 -7.40 20.31
C GLY A 258 -10.11 -7.89 21.48
N ASP A 259 -11.44 -7.76 21.35
CA ASP A 259 -12.39 -8.36 22.29
C ASP A 259 -12.25 -9.89 22.25
N THR A 260 -11.87 -10.50 23.38
CA THR A 260 -11.99 -11.95 23.57
C THR A 260 -13.47 -12.29 23.69
N THR A 261 -13.99 -13.14 22.81
CA THR A 261 -15.34 -13.73 22.95
C THR A 261 -15.45 -14.61 24.19
#